data_AF-A0A942U2K6-F1
#
_entry.id   AF-A0A942U2K6-F1
#
_cell.length_a   1.000
_cell.length_b   1.000
_cell.length_c   1.000
_cell.angle_alpha   90.00
_cell.angle_beta   90.00
_cell.angle_gamma   90.00
#
_symmetry.space_group_name_H-M   'P 1'
#
loop_
_entity.id
_entity.type
_entity.pdbx_description
1 polymer ?
#
loop_
_entity_poly.entity_id
_entity_poly.type
_entity_poly.pdbx_seq_one_letter_code
_entity_poly.pdbx_strand_id
1 'polypeptide(L)' 'MSDQEEILLYKTSRILNKDTSMMRLNDIIEELVNIIELNAKNSKNTN' A
#
# COMPACT_ATOMS: atom_id res chain seq x y z
N MET A 1 -13.21 -2.57 -15.04
CA MET A 1 -12.32 -1.75 -14.22
C MET A 1 -12.55 -0.31 -14.61
N SER A 2 -12.88 0.55 -13.67
CA SER A 2 -13.00 1.99 -13.90
C SER A 2 -11.62 2.66 -13.91
N ASP A 3 -11.51 3.81 -14.57
CA ASP A 3 -10.28 4.62 -14.55
C ASP A 3 -9.81 4.92 -13.12
N GLN A 4 -10.76 5.08 -12.18
CA GLN A 4 -10.46 5.28 -10.76
C GLN A 4 -9.83 4.04 -10.11
N GLU A 5 -10.33 2.85 -10.42
CA GLU A 5 -9.77 1.58 -9.92
C GLU A 5 -8.37 1.34 -10.49
N GLU A 6 -8.13 1.66 -11.77
CA GLU A 6 -6.81 1.56 -12.40
C GLU A 6 -5.80 2.53 -11.78
N ILE A 7 -6.19 3.79 -11.59
CA ILE A 7 -5.36 4.79 -10.90
C ILE A 7 -5.03 4.32 -9.48
N LEU A 8 -6.00 3.74 -8.77
CA LEU A 8 -5.80 3.25 -7.41
C LEU A 8 -4.79 2.10 -7.40
N LEU A 9 -4.93 1.10 -8.28
CA LEU A 9 -3.96 0.01 -8.41
C LEU A 9 -2.56 0.51 -8.76
N TYR A 10 -2.46 1.45 -9.71
CA TYR A 10 -1.17 2.02 -10.07
C TYR A 10 -0.51 2.72 -8.87
N LYS A 11 -1.26 3.54 -8.13
CA LYS A 11 -0.74 4.21 -6.93
C LYS A 11 -0.32 3.22 -5.85
N THR A 12 -1.11 2.18 -5.59
CA THR A 12 -0.79 1.18 -4.57
C THR A 12 0.42 0.34 -4.96
N SER A 13 0.58 -0.01 -6.25
CA SER A 13 1.77 -0.72 -6.74
C SER A 13 3.07 0.04 -6.47
N ARG A 14 3.04 1.38 -6.60
CA ARG A 14 4.18 2.25 -6.31
C ARG A 14 4.49 2.36 -4.82
N ILE A 15 3.46 2.40 -3.97
CA ILE A 15 3.64 2.46 -2.51
C ILE A 15 4.20 1.13 -1.99
N LEU A 16 3.65 0.01 -2.45
CA LEU A 16 4.05 -1.34 -2.04
C LEU A 16 5.31 -1.83 -2.77
N ASN A 17 5.78 -1.09 -3.78
CA ASN A 17 6.89 -1.45 -4.66
C ASN A 17 6.77 -2.85 -5.28
N LYS A 18 5.55 -3.23 -5.72
CA LYS A 18 5.25 -4.50 -6.38
C LYS A 18 3.97 -4.42 -7.20
N ASP A 19 3.78 -5.38 -8.10
CA ASP A 19 2.55 -5.48 -8.89
C ASP A 19 1.34 -5.86 -8.01
N THR A 20 0.29 -5.04 -8.07
CA THR A 20 -0.98 -5.20 -7.33
C THR A 20 -2.15 -5.61 -8.23
N SER A 21 -1.92 -5.81 -9.54
CA SER A 21 -2.96 -6.11 -10.53
C SER A 21 -3.79 -7.36 -10.22
N MET A 22 -3.18 -8.34 -9.54
CA MET A 22 -3.79 -9.61 -9.16
C MET A 22 -4.13 -9.71 -7.67
N MET A 23 -3.90 -8.65 -6.89
CA MET A 23 -4.17 -8.65 -5.46
C MET A 23 -5.63 -8.31 -5.16
N ARG A 24 -6.20 -8.92 -4.12
CA ARG A 24 -7.52 -8.49 -3.64
C ARG A 24 -7.38 -7.15 -2.94
N LEU A 25 -8.43 -6.33 -3.02
CA LEU A 25 -8.44 -5.02 -2.36
C LEU A 25 -8.14 -5.12 -0.86
N ASN A 26 -8.67 -6.14 -0.18
CA ASN A 26 -8.42 -6.35 1.25
C ASN A 26 -6.94 -6.63 1.55
N ASP A 27 -6.28 -7.43 0.72
CA ASP A 27 -4.85 -7.74 0.87
C ASP A 27 -4.00 -6.47 0.66
N ILE A 28 -4.37 -5.63 -0.33
CA ILE A 28 -3.73 -4.33 -0.56
C ILE A 28 -3.90 -3.42 0.66
N ILE A 29 -5.10 -3.37 1.25
CA ILE A 29 -5.36 -2.54 2.45
C ILE A 29 -4.52 -3.01 3.63
N GLU A 30 -4.44 -4.32 3.88
CA GLU A 30 -3.65 -4.88 4.98
C GLU A 30 -2.17 -4.51 4.85
N GLU A 31 -1.60 -4.61 3.64
CA GLU A 31 -0.20 -4.23 3.42
C GLU A 31 0.06 -2.74 3.59
N LEU A 32 -0.86 -1.89 3.13
CA LEU A 32 -0.76 -0.44 3.33
C LEU A 32 -0.78 -0.08 4.83
N VAL A 33 -1.64 -0.73 5.62
CA VAL A 33 -1.68 -0.55 7.07
C VAL A 33 -0.35 -0.96 7.69
N ASN A 34 0.20 -2.12 7.31
CA ASN A 34 1.48 -2.59 7.81
C ASN A 34 2.64 -1.61 7.54
N ILE A 35 2.69 -1.01 6.34
CA ILE A 35 3.70 0.01 6.00
C ILE A 35 3.55 1.26 6.86
N ILE A 36 2.32 1.75 7.05
CA ILE A 36 2.04 2.93 7.87
C ILE A 36 2.48 2.68 9.32
N GLU A 37 2.13 1.52 9.89
CA GLU A 37 2.54 1.16 11.24
C GLU A 37 4.06 1.01 11.38
N LEU A 38 4.73 0.39 10.41
CA LEU A 38 6.18 0.25 10.41
C LEU A 38 6.88 1.61 10.37
N ASN A 39 6.42 2.51 9.49
CA ASN A 39 6.95 3.87 9.40
C ASN A 39 6.69 4.66 10.69
N ALA A 40 5.51 4.52 11.29
CA ALA A 40 5.19 5.15 12.58
C ALA A 40 6.06 4.62 13.72
N LYS A 41 6.43 3.34 13.73
CA LYS A 41 7.36 2.74 14.69
C LYS A 41 8.79 3.24 14.46
N ASN A 42 9.25 3.26 13.22
CA ASN A 42 10.60 3.73 12.87
C ASN A 42 10.82 5.20 13.25
N SER A 43 9.81 6.06 13.05
CA SER A 43 9.86 7.47 13.45
C SER A 43 9.91 7.69 14.97
N LYS A 44 9.55 6.70 15.78
CA LYS A 44 9.62 6.78 17.26
C LYS A 44 10.96 6.29 17.82
N ASN A 45 11.73 5.52 17.05
CA ASN A 45 13.00 4.94 17.48
C ASN A 45 14.22 5.83 17.19
N THR A 46 14.03 7.05 16.67
CA THR A 46 15.09 8.01 16.36
C THR A 46 15.29 9.09 17.43
N ASN A 47 14.83 8.86 18.68
CA ASN A 47 15.03 9.75 19.83
C ASN A 47 15.87 9.10 20.93
#